data_AF-A0A947UG86-F1
#
_entry.id   AF-A0A947UG86-F1
#
_cell.length_a   1.000
_cell.length_b   1.000
_cell.length_c   1.000
_cell.angle_alpha   90.00
_cell.angle_beta   90.00
_cell.angle_gamma   90.00
#
_symmetry.space_group_name_H-M   'P 1'
#
loop_
_entity.id
_entity.type
_entity.pdbx_description
1 polymer ?
#
loop_
_entity_poly.entity_id
_entity_poly.type
_entity_poly.pdbx_seq_one_letter_code
_entity_poly.pdbx_strand_id
1 'polypeptide(L)'
;PPFAGENRNDPGLLRQYDLAKKDGKLRNNIERHILFIERSLDAVRPDGRLAIVLPQGVLNNTNMQYIREWSFNKARILAVVGLQGNTFKPHTGTKTSVIFLQKWSETEKSLKDYPIFMAVSQKSGKDNSGDYIYKKGADGKPLYGPTGLKTLDHDLDSIADEFIVFAKQQKFDFWK
;
A
#
# COMPACT_ATOMS: atom_id res chain seq x y z
N PRO A 1 -6.40 7.55 9.70
CA PRO A 1 -5.66 8.55 8.89
C PRO A 1 -6.57 9.56 8.18
N PRO A 2 -6.38 10.87 8.40
CA PRO A 2 -6.92 11.90 7.52
C PRO A 2 -5.91 12.14 6.37
N PHE A 3 -6.02 11.35 5.29
CA PHE A 3 -5.22 11.55 4.06
C PHE A 3 -5.90 12.49 3.06
N ALA A 4 -7.06 13.04 3.42
CA ALA A 4 -7.85 13.90 2.55
C ALA A 4 -7.31 15.34 2.55
N GLY A 5 -7.36 15.97 1.37
CA GLY A 5 -6.99 17.36 1.17
C GLY A 5 -5.82 17.55 0.21
N GLU A 6 -5.82 18.70 -0.43
CA GLU A 6 -4.75 19.17 -1.31
C GLU A 6 -3.83 20.11 -0.53
N ASN A 7 -2.54 20.09 -0.83
CA ASN A 7 -1.65 21.17 -0.38
C ASN A 7 -1.67 22.25 -1.47
N ARG A 8 -2.62 23.19 -1.35
CA ARG A 8 -2.73 24.33 -2.26
C ARG A 8 -1.73 25.40 -1.86
N ASN A 9 -0.95 25.87 -2.84
CA ASN A 9 -0.21 27.13 -2.76
C ASN A 9 0.77 27.29 -1.58
N ASP A 10 1.52 26.24 -1.23
CA ASP A 10 2.70 26.37 -0.37
C ASP A 10 4.00 25.98 -1.12
N PRO A 11 4.57 26.90 -1.93
CA PRO A 11 5.79 26.63 -2.68
C PRO A 11 6.99 26.30 -1.77
N GLY A 12 7.01 26.81 -0.53
CA GLY A 12 8.09 26.56 0.42
C GLY A 12 8.11 25.11 0.88
N LEU A 13 6.94 24.57 1.21
CA LEU A 13 6.77 23.15 1.51
C LEU A 13 7.07 22.28 0.29
N LEU A 14 6.48 22.59 -0.87
CA LEU A 14 6.58 21.75 -2.07
C LEU A 14 8.01 21.62 -2.61
N ARG A 15 8.87 22.63 -2.41
CA ARG A 15 10.29 22.57 -2.80
C ARG A 15 11.07 21.43 -2.13
N GLN A 16 10.61 21.01 -0.95
CA GLN A 16 11.27 19.96 -0.15
C GLN A 16 11.00 18.54 -0.67
N TYR A 17 10.13 18.38 -1.68
CA TYR A 17 9.72 17.08 -2.18
C TYR A 17 10.10 16.90 -3.65
N ASP A 18 10.70 15.76 -3.96
CA ASP A 18 10.96 15.31 -5.33
C ASP A 18 9.66 15.03 -6.06
N LEU A 19 8.69 14.37 -5.42
CA LEU A 19 7.38 14.05 -6.02
C LEU A 19 6.52 15.30 -6.31
N ALA A 20 6.85 16.45 -5.70
CA ALA A 20 6.20 17.72 -6.01
C ALA A 20 6.73 18.38 -7.29
N LYS A 21 7.79 17.83 -7.90
CA LYS A 21 8.43 18.35 -9.12
C LYS A 21 8.06 17.49 -10.32
N LYS A 22 7.80 18.13 -11.45
CA LYS A 22 7.68 17.50 -12.77
C LYS A 22 8.64 18.21 -13.71
N ASP A 23 9.56 17.46 -14.32
CA ASP A 23 10.56 18.01 -15.25
C ASP A 23 11.34 19.20 -14.64
N GLY A 24 11.69 19.10 -13.35
CA GLY A 24 12.36 20.16 -12.59
C GLY A 24 11.48 21.34 -12.16
N LYS A 25 10.21 21.39 -12.57
CA LYS A 25 9.27 22.46 -12.21
C LYS A 25 8.32 22.01 -11.10
N LEU A 26 8.03 22.90 -10.15
CA LEU A 26 7.07 22.62 -9.07
C LEU A 26 5.65 22.53 -9.63
N ARG A 27 4.87 21.58 -9.13
CA ARG A 27 3.43 21.51 -9.38
C ARG A 27 2.70 22.51 -8.48
N ASN A 28 1.67 23.16 -9.02
CA ASN A 28 0.84 24.10 -8.27
C ASN A 28 -0.12 23.40 -7.29
N ASN A 29 -0.48 22.16 -7.59
CA ASN A 29 -1.39 21.36 -6.78
C ASN A 29 -0.89 19.91 -6.76
N ILE A 30 -0.80 19.36 -5.55
CA ILE A 30 -0.45 17.96 -5.32
C ILE A 30 -1.28 17.41 -4.17
N GLU A 31 -1.77 16.19 -4.37
CA GLU A 31 -2.53 15.50 -3.35
C GLU A 31 -1.62 15.11 -2.20
N ARG A 32 -2.08 15.34 -0.96
CA ARG A 32 -1.24 15.19 0.23
C ARG A 32 -0.69 13.77 0.40
N HIS A 33 -1.46 12.76 0.00
CA HIS A 33 -1.04 11.36 0.06
C HIS A 33 0.19 11.07 -0.80
N ILE A 34 0.44 11.84 -1.87
CA ILE A 34 1.65 11.69 -2.70
C ILE A 34 2.89 12.14 -1.90
N LEU A 35 2.79 13.28 -1.20
CA LEU A 35 3.89 13.76 -0.35
C LEU A 35 4.15 12.83 0.84
N PHE A 36 3.12 12.16 1.35
CA PHE A 36 3.28 11.17 2.41
C PHE A 36 4.07 9.94 1.96
N ILE A 37 4.04 9.55 0.68
CA ILE A 37 4.87 8.44 0.17
C ILE A 37 6.35 8.78 0.40
N GLU A 38 6.75 9.97 -0.06
CA GLU A 38 8.12 10.44 0.06
C GLU A 38 8.53 10.65 1.51
N ARG A 39 7.73 11.40 2.29
CA ARG A 39 8.06 11.66 3.70
C ARG A 39 8.14 10.39 4.54
N SER A 40 7.26 9.42 4.29
CA SER A 40 7.27 8.16 5.03
C SER A 40 8.50 7.33 4.69
N LEU A 41 8.91 7.29 3.42
CA LEU A 41 10.10 6.56 3.01
C LEU A 41 11.40 7.25 3.47
N ASP A 42 11.42 8.58 3.51
CA ASP A 42 12.56 9.34 4.04
C ASP A 42 12.81 9.04 5.52
N ALA A 43 11.73 8.93 6.31
CA ALA A 43 11.78 8.59 7.73
C ALA A 43 12.22 7.13 8.01
N VAL A 44 12.18 6.25 7.01
CA VAL A 44 12.61 4.86 7.13
C VAL A 44 14.13 4.80 7.03
N ARG A 45 14.78 4.05 7.93
CA ARG A 45 16.23 3.80 7.86
C ARG A 45 16.59 2.97 6.61
N PRO A 46 17.85 3.00 6.12
CA PRO A 46 18.31 2.06 5.09
C PRO A 46 17.94 0.61 5.45
N ASP A 47 17.53 -0.18 4.45
CA ASP A 47 16.97 -1.56 4.59
C ASP A 47 15.69 -1.67 5.42
N GLY A 48 15.18 -0.56 5.94
CA GLY A 48 13.89 -0.50 6.61
C GLY A 48 12.73 -0.72 5.64
N ARG A 49 11.59 -1.14 6.18
CA ARG A 49 10.39 -1.48 5.42
C ARG A 49 9.24 -0.54 5.75
N LEU A 50 8.41 -0.26 4.76
CA LEU A 50 7.22 0.58 4.84
C LEU A 50 6.05 -0.15 4.18
N ALA A 51 4.88 -0.08 4.79
CA ALA A 51 3.61 -0.40 4.14
C ALA A 51 2.73 0.84 4.17
N ILE A 52 2.16 1.23 3.03
CA ILE A 52 1.29 2.40 2.93
C ILE A 52 0.05 2.09 2.09
N VAL A 53 -1.10 2.52 2.59
CA VAL A 53 -2.38 2.43 1.88
C VAL A 53 -2.56 3.67 1.01
N LEU A 54 -2.77 3.47 -0.28
CA LEU A 54 -2.94 4.53 -1.27
C LEU A 54 -4.21 4.31 -2.11
N PRO A 55 -4.83 5.37 -2.65
CA PRO A 55 -5.81 5.22 -3.72
C PRO A 55 -5.18 4.45 -4.89
N GLN A 56 -5.93 3.51 -5.46
CA GLN A 56 -5.43 2.65 -6.54
C GLN A 56 -4.96 3.46 -7.76
N GLY A 57 -5.55 4.63 -8.01
CA GLY A 57 -5.15 5.55 -9.09
C GLY A 57 -3.68 5.97 -9.03
N VAL A 58 -3.10 6.11 -7.82
CA VAL A 58 -1.68 6.46 -7.64
C VAL A 58 -0.76 5.43 -8.28
N LEU A 59 -1.13 4.16 -8.17
CA LEU A 59 -0.32 3.05 -8.69
C LEU A 59 -0.69 2.66 -10.12
N ASN A 60 -1.82 3.12 -10.66
CA ASN A 60 -2.31 2.62 -11.96
C ASN A 60 -2.40 3.69 -13.06
N ASN A 61 -2.64 4.96 -12.70
CA ASN A 61 -2.90 5.99 -13.72
C ASN A 61 -1.61 6.36 -14.47
N THR A 62 -1.72 6.60 -15.78
CA THR A 62 -0.59 6.99 -16.65
C THR A 62 -0.02 8.35 -16.27
N ASN A 63 -0.87 9.32 -15.91
CA ASN A 63 -0.44 10.65 -15.46
C ASN A 63 0.32 10.65 -14.11
N MET A 64 0.31 9.50 -13.40
CA MET A 64 0.98 9.26 -12.13
C MET A 64 2.17 8.29 -12.25
N GLN A 65 2.60 7.95 -13.46
CA GLN A 65 3.76 7.08 -13.71
C GLN A 65 5.03 7.51 -12.97
N TYR A 66 5.28 8.83 -12.91
CA TYR A 66 6.43 9.40 -12.20
C TYR A 66 6.52 8.96 -10.72
N ILE A 67 5.40 8.66 -10.07
CA ILE A 67 5.38 8.17 -8.67
C ILE A 67 5.94 6.75 -8.60
N ARG A 68 5.59 5.90 -9.58
CA ARG A 68 6.12 4.53 -9.69
C ARG A 68 7.62 4.56 -9.97
N GLU A 69 8.04 5.37 -10.93
CA GLU A 69 9.46 5.56 -11.28
C GLU A 69 10.27 6.06 -10.09
N TRP A 70 9.77 7.07 -9.38
CA TRP A 70 10.38 7.56 -8.15
C TRP A 70 10.49 6.46 -7.10
N SER A 71 9.43 5.65 -6.93
CA SER A 71 9.41 4.55 -5.96
C SER A 71 10.47 3.50 -6.28
N PHE A 72 10.58 3.06 -7.54
CA PHE A 72 11.63 2.11 -7.99
C PHE A 72 13.05 2.65 -7.71
N ASN A 73 13.26 3.95 -7.92
CA ASN A 73 14.56 4.57 -7.70
C ASN A 73 14.94 4.67 -6.22
N LYS A 74 13.96 4.80 -5.31
CA LYS A 74 14.20 5.06 -3.88
C LYS A 74 14.04 3.81 -3.00
N ALA A 75 13.31 2.80 -3.48
CA ALA A 75 13.05 1.58 -2.73
C ALA A 75 12.82 0.36 -3.63
N ARG A 76 13.04 -0.82 -3.07
CA ARG A 76 12.56 -2.09 -3.61
C ARG A 76 11.06 -2.22 -3.33
N ILE A 77 10.26 -2.48 -4.35
CA ILE A 77 8.84 -2.80 -4.17
C ILE A 77 8.72 -4.29 -3.83
N LEU A 78 8.30 -4.60 -2.61
CA LEU A 78 8.18 -6.00 -2.17
C LEU A 78 6.86 -6.61 -2.61
N ALA A 79 5.77 -5.86 -2.48
CA ALA A 79 4.43 -6.30 -2.81
C ALA A 79 3.49 -5.13 -3.12
N VAL A 80 2.49 -5.38 -3.97
CA VAL A 80 1.32 -4.51 -4.14
C VAL A 80 0.06 -5.36 -3.99
N VAL A 81 -0.76 -5.01 -3.01
CA VAL A 81 -2.02 -5.70 -2.71
C VAL A 81 -3.20 -4.77 -2.95
N GLY A 82 -3.98 -5.05 -3.98
CA GLY A 82 -5.26 -4.37 -4.23
C GLY A 82 -6.30 -4.80 -3.20
N LEU A 83 -6.97 -3.83 -2.56
CA LEU A 83 -8.01 -4.10 -1.58
C LEU A 83 -9.39 -4.05 -2.23
N GLN A 84 -10.31 -4.87 -1.73
CA GLN A 84 -11.70 -4.86 -2.16
C GLN A 84 -12.36 -3.50 -1.77
N GLY A 85 -13.25 -2.97 -2.61
CA GLY A 85 -13.77 -1.59 -2.49
C GLY A 85 -14.56 -1.25 -1.21
N ASN A 86 -15.06 -2.24 -0.49
CA ASN A 86 -15.79 -2.11 0.76
C ASN A 86 -14.87 -2.15 1.99
N THR A 87 -13.57 -2.45 1.84
CA THR A 87 -12.61 -2.58 2.96
C THR A 87 -12.66 -1.37 3.92
N PHE A 88 -12.74 -0.17 3.35
CA PHE A 88 -12.75 1.09 4.12
C PHE A 88 -14.14 1.72 4.28
N LYS A 89 -15.22 1.01 3.93
CA LYS A 89 -16.57 1.48 4.25
C LYS A 89 -16.83 1.46 5.77
N PRO A 90 -17.70 2.36 6.28
CA PRO A 90 -18.46 3.38 5.54
C PRO A 90 -17.68 4.67 5.22
N HIS A 91 -16.41 4.77 5.63
CA HIS A 91 -15.64 6.03 5.56
C HIS A 91 -15.27 6.44 4.14
N THR A 92 -14.98 5.49 3.25
CA THR A 92 -14.73 5.78 1.83
C THR A 92 -15.08 4.60 0.94
N GLY A 93 -15.58 4.89 -0.26
CA GLY A 93 -15.75 3.93 -1.35
C GLY A 93 -14.59 3.90 -2.36
N THR A 94 -13.54 4.69 -2.13
CA THR A 94 -12.36 4.72 -3.00
C THR A 94 -11.65 3.36 -2.96
N LYS A 95 -11.43 2.74 -4.13
CA LYS A 95 -10.56 1.57 -4.24
C LYS A 95 -9.13 1.93 -3.86
N THR A 96 -8.53 1.10 -3.03
CA THR A 96 -7.21 1.33 -2.45
C THR A 96 -6.31 0.13 -2.67
N SER A 97 -5.02 0.36 -2.51
CA SER A 97 -4.01 -0.70 -2.54
C SER A 97 -3.00 -0.45 -1.44
N VAL A 98 -2.42 -1.52 -0.91
CA VAL A 98 -1.27 -1.46 -0.01
C VAL A 98 -0.02 -1.71 -0.83
N ILE A 99 0.93 -0.78 -0.80
CA ILE A 99 2.26 -0.99 -1.35
C ILE A 99 3.24 -1.22 -0.20
N PHE A 100 4.06 -2.27 -0.34
CA PHE A 100 5.11 -2.63 0.58
C PHE A 100 6.46 -2.30 -0.06
N LEU A 101 7.24 -1.46 0.61
CA LEU A 101 8.52 -0.94 0.14
C LEU A 101 9.62 -1.33 1.12
N GLN A 102 10.81 -1.62 0.60
CA GLN A 102 12.06 -1.69 1.37
C GLN A 102 13.00 -0.60 0.86
N LYS A 103 13.38 0.33 1.73
CA LYS A 103 14.32 1.40 1.35
C LYS A 103 15.65 0.78 0.96
N TRP A 104 16.20 1.22 -0.17
CA TRP A 104 17.51 0.78 -0.62
C TRP A 104 18.57 1.06 0.46
N SER A 105 19.55 0.17 0.58
CA SER A 105 20.70 0.41 1.44
C SER A 105 21.61 1.48 0.85
N GLU A 106 22.60 1.92 1.61
CA GLU A 106 23.59 2.87 1.11
C GLU A 106 24.46 2.27 0.00
N THR A 107 24.66 0.95 0.04
CA THR A 107 25.55 0.18 -0.84
C THR A 107 24.83 -0.53 -1.99
N GLU A 108 23.59 -0.98 -1.78
CA GLU A 108 22.75 -1.57 -2.82
C GLU A 108 21.80 -0.52 -3.38
N LYS A 109 22.07 -0.06 -4.59
CA LYS A 109 21.18 0.86 -5.30
C LYS A 109 20.58 0.17 -6.51
N SER A 110 19.25 0.09 -6.52
CA SER A 110 18.40 -0.21 -7.66
C SER A 110 18.69 -1.53 -8.38
N LEU A 111 17.91 -2.57 -8.04
CA LEU A 111 17.79 -3.75 -8.88
C LEU A 111 16.98 -3.38 -10.14
N LYS A 112 17.53 -3.64 -11.33
CA LYS A 112 16.84 -3.32 -12.60
C LYS A 112 15.60 -4.18 -12.84
N ASP A 113 15.72 -5.49 -12.62
CA ASP A 113 14.63 -6.45 -12.78
C ASP A 113 14.58 -7.38 -11.57
N TYR A 114 13.42 -7.45 -10.93
CA TYR A 114 13.14 -8.35 -9.83
C TYR A 114 11.64 -8.61 -9.74
N PRO A 115 11.21 -9.78 -9.25
CA PRO A 115 9.80 -10.09 -9.11
C PRO A 115 9.18 -9.28 -7.97
N ILE A 116 7.94 -8.87 -8.16
CA ILE A 116 7.11 -8.16 -7.19
C ILE A 116 5.88 -9.02 -6.91
N PHE A 117 5.54 -9.21 -5.63
CA PHE A 117 4.33 -9.93 -5.28
C PHE A 117 3.10 -9.07 -5.58
N MET A 118 2.15 -9.59 -6.36
CA MET A 118 0.94 -8.89 -6.75
C MET A 118 -0.27 -9.71 -6.33
N ALA A 119 -1.21 -9.11 -5.60
CA ALA A 119 -2.45 -9.77 -5.20
C ALA A 119 -3.63 -8.80 -5.22
N VAL A 120 -4.84 -9.34 -5.33
CA VAL A 120 -6.09 -8.56 -5.24
C VAL A 120 -7.05 -9.29 -4.32
N SER A 121 -7.38 -8.66 -3.19
CA SER A 121 -8.42 -9.12 -2.28
C SER A 121 -9.79 -9.09 -2.97
N GLN A 122 -10.44 -10.24 -2.96
CA GLN A 122 -11.81 -10.44 -3.44
C GLN A 122 -12.84 -10.35 -2.31
N LYS A 123 -12.40 -10.52 -1.05
CA LYS A 123 -13.25 -10.48 0.13
C LYS A 123 -12.79 -9.43 1.14
N SER A 124 -13.55 -8.35 1.26
CA SER A 124 -13.28 -7.25 2.21
C SER A 124 -13.57 -7.58 3.68
N GLY A 125 -14.38 -8.61 3.95
CA GLY A 125 -15.03 -8.75 5.25
C GLY A 125 -16.11 -7.70 5.53
N LYS A 126 -16.51 -6.89 4.54
CA LYS A 126 -17.56 -5.87 4.70
C LYS A 126 -18.52 -5.82 3.53
N ASP A 127 -19.79 -5.60 3.83
CA ASP A 127 -20.82 -5.41 2.82
C ASP A 127 -20.84 -3.98 2.24
N ASN A 128 -21.88 -3.66 1.47
CA ASN A 128 -21.99 -2.35 0.83
C ASN A 128 -22.36 -1.21 1.78
N SER A 129 -22.90 -1.51 2.97
CA SER A 129 -23.18 -0.57 4.04
C SER A 129 -21.94 -0.30 4.90
N GLY A 130 -20.96 -1.19 4.84
CA GLY A 130 -19.76 -1.18 5.68
C GLY A 130 -19.88 -2.06 6.92
N ASP A 131 -20.96 -2.85 7.01
CA ASP A 131 -21.17 -3.81 8.08
C ASP A 131 -20.30 -5.04 7.89
N TYR A 132 -19.82 -5.60 9.00
CA TYR A 132 -18.91 -6.74 8.98
C TYR A 132 -19.63 -8.03 8.54
N ILE A 133 -19.04 -8.72 7.56
CA ILE A 133 -19.44 -10.05 7.12
C ILE A 133 -18.57 -11.07 7.85
N TYR A 134 -19.19 -12.01 8.56
CA TYR A 134 -18.50 -13.05 9.31
C TYR A 134 -18.65 -14.41 8.63
N LYS A 135 -17.60 -15.24 8.73
CA LYS A 135 -17.64 -16.63 8.27
C LYS A 135 -18.66 -17.41 9.09
N LYS A 136 -19.41 -18.30 8.43
CA LYS A 136 -20.41 -19.16 9.06
C LYS A 136 -20.00 -20.63 8.90
N GLY A 137 -20.25 -21.43 9.92
CA GLY A 137 -20.11 -22.88 9.88
C GLY A 137 -21.23 -23.53 9.06
N ALA A 138 -21.15 -24.85 8.89
CA ALA A 138 -22.18 -25.62 8.20
C ALA A 138 -23.57 -25.53 8.88
N ASP A 139 -23.60 -25.22 10.17
CA ASP A 139 -24.80 -24.99 10.97
C ASP A 139 -25.36 -23.55 10.85
N GLY A 140 -24.74 -22.70 10.02
CA GLY A 140 -25.12 -21.30 9.83
C GLY A 140 -24.68 -20.37 10.97
N LYS A 141 -24.02 -20.87 12.01
CA LYS A 141 -23.53 -20.05 13.13
C LYS A 141 -22.20 -19.39 12.80
N PRO A 142 -21.89 -18.23 13.39
CA PRO A 142 -20.59 -17.59 13.19
C PRO A 142 -19.43 -18.49 13.65
N LEU A 143 -18.36 -18.53 12.87
CA LEU A 143 -17.09 -19.12 13.31
C LEU A 143 -16.36 -18.14 14.23
N TYR A 144 -15.63 -18.69 15.19
CA TYR A 144 -14.82 -17.92 16.13
C TYR A 144 -13.35 -18.26 15.94
N GLY A 145 -12.51 -17.23 15.96
CA GLY A 145 -11.06 -17.37 15.92
C GLY A 145 -10.49 -17.77 17.29
N PRO A 146 -9.16 -17.96 17.37
CA PRO A 146 -8.47 -18.37 18.59
C PRO A 146 -8.68 -17.43 19.79
N THR A 147 -9.00 -16.16 19.52
CA THR A 147 -9.26 -15.12 20.52
C THR A 147 -10.70 -15.13 21.05
N GLY A 148 -11.56 -16.03 20.56
CA GLY A 148 -12.99 -16.04 20.87
C GLY A 148 -13.81 -14.96 20.15
N LEU A 149 -13.20 -14.21 19.22
CA LEU A 149 -13.89 -13.23 18.37
C LEU A 149 -14.42 -13.88 17.09
N LYS A 150 -15.52 -13.36 16.55
CA LYS A 150 -16.08 -13.84 15.27
C LYS A 150 -15.07 -13.66 14.14
N THR A 151 -14.87 -14.69 13.34
CA THR A 151 -13.96 -14.65 12.20
C THR A 151 -14.59 -13.89 11.05
N LEU A 152 -13.90 -12.85 10.58
CA LEU A 152 -14.35 -12.03 9.47
C LEU A 152 -14.16 -12.77 8.14
N ASP A 153 -15.10 -12.61 7.19
CA ASP A 153 -15.01 -13.22 5.86
C ASP A 153 -14.15 -12.35 4.92
N HIS A 154 -12.84 -12.43 5.12
CA HIS A 154 -11.82 -11.87 4.21
C HIS A 154 -10.85 -12.94 3.72
N ASP A 155 -10.05 -12.57 2.74
CA ASP A 155 -9.01 -13.39 2.11
C ASP A 155 -7.57 -12.87 2.35
N LEU A 156 -7.42 -11.79 3.15
CA LEU A 156 -6.10 -11.20 3.44
C LEU A 156 -5.11 -12.18 4.10
N ASP A 157 -5.58 -13.13 4.92
CA ASP A 157 -4.69 -14.13 5.54
C ASP A 157 -4.08 -15.04 4.47
N SER A 158 -4.89 -15.51 3.53
CA SER A 158 -4.42 -16.32 2.39
C SER A 158 -3.44 -15.54 1.51
N ILE A 159 -3.68 -14.24 1.29
CA ILE A 159 -2.73 -13.38 0.56
C ILE A 159 -1.41 -13.24 1.34
N ALA A 160 -1.47 -13.12 2.67
CA ALA A 160 -0.29 -13.03 3.51
C ALA A 160 0.53 -14.34 3.49
N ASP A 161 -0.15 -15.50 3.54
CA ASP A 161 0.49 -16.81 3.45
C ASP A 161 1.23 -16.99 2.11
N GLU A 162 0.60 -16.61 1.00
CA GLU A 162 1.23 -16.63 -0.33
C GLU A 162 2.41 -15.65 -0.43
N PHE A 163 2.31 -14.49 0.20
CA PHE A 163 3.45 -13.56 0.28
C PHE A 163 4.62 -14.16 1.06
N ILE A 164 4.37 -14.92 2.13
CA ILE A 164 5.43 -15.60 2.89
C ILE A 164 6.12 -16.65 2.01
N VAL A 165 5.36 -17.45 1.24
CA VAL A 165 5.92 -18.41 0.28
C VAL A 165 6.80 -17.69 -0.74
N PHE A 166 6.29 -16.63 -1.35
CA PHE A 166 7.03 -15.79 -2.29
C PHE A 166 8.32 -15.22 -1.66
N ALA A 167 8.23 -14.66 -0.46
CA ALA A 167 9.36 -14.03 0.20
C ALA A 167 10.49 -15.02 0.51
N LYS A 168 10.15 -16.26 0.90
CA LYS A 168 11.11 -17.35 1.07
C LYS A 168 11.79 -17.74 -0.24
N GLN A 169 11.03 -17.84 -1.33
CA GLN A 169 11.58 -18.10 -2.68
C GLN A 169 12.54 -16.99 -3.13
N GLN A 170 12.19 -15.74 -2.84
CA GLN A 170 13.03 -14.57 -3.15
C GLN A 170 14.16 -14.34 -2.14
N LYS A 171 14.28 -15.20 -1.12
CA LYS A 171 15.32 -15.15 -0.08
C LYS A 171 15.38 -13.78 0.62
N PHE A 172 14.22 -13.21 0.92
CA PHE A 172 14.17 -11.98 1.72
C PHE A 172 14.80 -12.25 3.09
N ASP A 173 15.77 -11.43 3.47
CA ASP A 173 16.60 -11.59 4.67
C ASP A 173 15.81 -11.53 5.98
N PHE A 174 14.61 -10.95 5.95
CA PHE A 174 13.68 -10.83 7.07
C PHE A 174 12.63 -11.95 7.18
N TRP A 175 12.64 -12.93 6.27
CA TRP A 175 11.78 -14.12 6.34
C TRP A 175 12.65 -15.39 6.31
N LYS A 176 13.52 -15.49 7.32
CA LYS A 176 14.33 -16.69 7.61
C LYS A 176 13.53 -17.72 8.38
#